data_AF-A0A800A678-F1
#
_entry.id   AF-A0A800A678-F1
#
_cell.length_a   1.000
_cell.length_b   1.000
_cell.length_c   1.000
_cell.angle_alpha   90.00
_cell.angle_beta   90.00
_cell.angle_gamma   90.00
#
_symmetry.space_group_name_H-M   'P 1'
#
loop_
_entity.id
_entity.type
_entity.pdbx_description
1 polymer ?
#
loop_
_entity_poly.entity_id
_entity_poly.type
_entity_poly.pdbx_seq_one_letter_code
_entity_poly.pdbx_strand_id
1 'polypeptide(L)'
;MTLRRGAGLVSLVLLVAACTTGGEPPATVSPTSTTVPSATTITEASCPDAFCIVYRIRPEADWSNGRPVTAEDFAFTYQAYASKQDQPLWGYDLVTEVTIIDEKTFRLALSEVFPAWRTLFPVVLPAHAPSDPRVTSGPFVMADAAPDAVVVRRNSAYWAEKDPLSGEPLGDVETLRFVDPG
;
A
#
# COMPACT_ATOMS: atom_id res chain seq x y z
N MET A 1 43.35 -23.64 42.80
CA MET A 1 42.22 -24.48 42.37
C MET A 1 41.98 -24.22 40.89
N THR A 2 42.67 -24.93 39.98
CA THR A 2 42.36 -26.27 39.44
C THR A 2 41.26 -26.25 38.38
N LEU A 3 41.68 -26.51 37.15
CA LEU A 3 40.91 -26.85 35.94
C LEU A 3 39.83 -27.93 36.16
N ARG A 4 38.81 -27.91 35.29
CA ARG A 4 38.34 -29.06 34.48
C ARG A 4 37.56 -28.49 33.27
N ARG A 5 38.08 -28.55 32.03
CA ARG A 5 38.04 -29.68 31.06
C ARG A 5 36.63 -30.27 30.95
N GLY A 6 35.98 -30.40 29.80
CA GLY A 6 36.36 -30.34 28.39
C GLY A 6 35.38 -31.20 27.56
N ALA A 7 35.60 -31.24 26.25
CA ALA A 7 35.02 -32.17 25.25
C ALA A 7 33.54 -31.93 24.85
N GLY A 8 33.15 -32.00 23.57
CA GLY A 8 33.89 -32.40 22.38
C GLY A 8 33.09 -32.15 21.10
N LEU A 9 33.82 -31.97 20.00
CA LEU A 9 33.31 -32.05 18.63
C LEU A 9 32.81 -33.47 18.35
N VAL A 10 31.70 -33.62 17.62
CA VAL A 10 31.54 -34.69 16.61
C VAL A 10 30.70 -34.16 15.45
N SER A 11 31.36 -33.98 14.30
CA SER A 11 30.73 -33.90 12.98
C SER A 11 30.03 -35.21 12.66
N LEU A 12 28.85 -35.16 12.03
CA LEU A 12 28.36 -36.28 11.23
C LEU A 12 27.79 -35.77 9.91
N VAL A 13 28.63 -35.88 8.88
CA VAL A 13 28.24 -35.88 7.47
C VAL A 13 27.85 -37.31 7.13
N LEU A 14 26.68 -37.50 6.49
CA LEU A 14 26.41 -38.69 5.70
C LEU A 14 25.94 -38.24 4.31
N LEU A 15 26.78 -38.57 3.33
CA LEU A 15 26.54 -38.54 1.89
C LEU A 15 26.51 -40.00 1.41
N VAL A 16 25.76 -40.24 0.31
CA VAL A 16 25.95 -41.18 -0.82
C VAL A 16 24.53 -41.52 -1.35
N ALA A 17 24.08 -40.95 -2.48
CA ALA A 17 24.24 -41.38 -3.89
C ALA A 17 23.58 -42.74 -4.18
N ALA A 18 23.01 -43.08 -5.33
CA ALA A 18 22.49 -42.45 -6.55
C ALA A 18 21.89 -43.64 -7.33
N CYS A 19 20.82 -43.46 -8.10
CA CYS A 19 20.51 -44.38 -9.22
C CYS A 19 20.05 -43.57 -10.42
N THR A 20 20.80 -43.72 -11.51
CA THR A 20 20.69 -43.04 -12.79
C THR A 20 20.03 -43.96 -13.82
N THR A 21 19.13 -43.42 -14.65
CA THR A 21 18.83 -43.87 -16.02
C THR A 21 18.14 -42.66 -16.68
N GLY A 22 18.57 -42.01 -17.76
CA GLY A 22 19.44 -42.37 -18.87
C GLY A 22 18.63 -42.25 -20.17
N GLY A 23 18.81 -41.17 -20.96
CA GLY A 23 18.35 -41.10 -22.35
C GLY A 23 17.83 -39.73 -22.84
N GLU A 24 18.43 -39.20 -23.91
CA GLU A 24 17.99 -38.02 -24.70
C GLU A 24 18.48 -38.20 -26.16
N PRO A 25 17.97 -37.55 -27.26
CA PRO A 25 16.65 -37.00 -27.69
C PRO A 25 16.21 -37.61 -29.08
N PRO A 26 15.13 -37.17 -29.81
CA PRO A 26 15.11 -35.91 -30.60
C PRO A 26 13.74 -35.15 -30.72
N ALA A 27 13.84 -33.82 -30.87
CA ALA A 27 13.03 -32.87 -31.65
C ALA A 27 11.47 -32.93 -31.75
N THR A 28 10.88 -31.76 -31.44
CA THR A 28 9.78 -31.06 -32.14
C THR A 28 8.38 -31.70 -32.19
N VAL A 29 7.44 -31.15 -31.41
CA VAL A 29 6.22 -30.44 -31.89
C VAL A 29 5.56 -29.64 -30.75
N SER A 30 5.51 -28.32 -30.89
CA SER A 30 4.36 -27.50 -30.45
C SER A 30 3.30 -27.52 -31.58
N PRO A 31 2.01 -27.14 -31.40
CA PRO A 31 1.41 -26.37 -30.30
C PRO A 31 0.05 -26.92 -29.80
N THR A 32 -0.43 -26.44 -28.64
CA THR A 32 -1.76 -25.81 -28.54
C THR A 32 -1.76 -24.88 -27.34
N SER A 33 -1.80 -23.60 -27.68
CA SER A 33 -1.94 -22.47 -26.79
C SER A 33 -3.31 -22.51 -26.09
N THR A 34 -3.32 -22.36 -24.77
CA THR A 34 -4.40 -21.65 -24.09
C THR A 34 -3.72 -20.56 -23.28
N THR A 35 -3.44 -19.47 -23.97
CA THR A 35 -3.02 -18.21 -23.38
C THR A 35 -4.17 -17.69 -22.52
N VAL A 36 -3.98 -17.68 -21.20
CA VAL A 36 -4.64 -16.71 -20.34
C VAL A 36 -3.60 -15.63 -20.09
N PRO A 37 -3.68 -14.44 -20.70
CA PRO A 37 -2.80 -13.35 -20.31
C PRO A 37 -3.44 -12.74 -19.06
N SER A 38 -3.02 -13.20 -17.89
CA SER A 38 -3.24 -12.46 -16.65
C SER A 38 -2.03 -12.63 -15.76
N ALA A 39 -0.93 -12.09 -16.26
CA ALA A 39 0.13 -11.61 -15.43
C ALA A 39 0.73 -10.43 -16.20
N THR A 40 0.12 -9.25 -16.06
CA THR A 40 0.90 -8.03 -16.13
C THR A 40 1.89 -8.13 -14.98
N THR A 41 3.03 -8.76 -15.23
CA THR A 41 4.16 -8.75 -14.32
C THR A 41 4.55 -7.28 -14.22
N ILE A 42 4.16 -6.63 -13.14
CA ILE A 42 4.65 -5.29 -12.81
C ILE A 42 6.10 -5.47 -12.39
N THR A 43 6.98 -5.63 -13.37
CA THR A 43 8.44 -5.59 -13.21
C THR A 43 8.89 -4.13 -13.04
N GLU A 44 10.05 -3.91 -12.42
CA GLU A 44 10.76 -2.62 -12.37
C GLU A 44 10.88 -1.93 -13.75
N ALA A 45 10.70 -2.66 -14.86
CA ALA A 45 10.66 -2.13 -16.23
C ALA A 45 9.49 -1.18 -16.55
N SER A 46 8.54 -0.96 -15.64
CA SER A 46 7.48 0.06 -15.80
C SER A 46 7.95 1.47 -15.38
N CYS A 47 9.24 1.70 -15.17
CA CYS A 47 9.76 3.00 -14.72
C CYS A 47 10.59 3.65 -15.84
N PRO A 48 9.99 4.46 -16.75
CA PRO A 48 10.74 5.12 -17.81
C PRO A 48 11.59 6.30 -17.29
N ASP A 49 11.31 6.78 -16.08
CA ASP A 49 11.98 7.93 -15.46
C ASP A 49 13.12 7.51 -14.52
N ALA A 50 14.05 8.44 -14.28
CA ALA A 50 15.20 8.21 -13.40
C ALA A 50 14.77 7.80 -11.98
N PHE A 51 13.59 8.24 -11.52
CA PHE A 51 13.02 7.90 -10.22
C PHE A 51 11.51 7.73 -10.32
N CYS A 52 10.99 6.60 -9.85
CA CYS A 52 9.55 6.39 -9.76
C CYS A 52 9.17 5.46 -8.63
N ILE A 53 7.92 5.62 -8.18
CA ILE A 53 7.35 4.93 -7.03
C ILE A 53 6.07 4.25 -7.49
N VAL A 54 5.97 2.95 -7.28
CA VAL A 54 4.75 2.18 -7.56
C VAL A 54 4.00 1.96 -6.25
N TYR A 55 2.81 2.52 -6.16
CA TYR A 55 1.89 2.32 -5.04
C TYR A 55 0.92 1.19 -5.37
N ARG A 56 0.75 0.28 -4.41
CA ARG A 56 -0.29 -0.75 -4.43
C ARG A 56 -1.24 -0.51 -3.27
N ILE A 57 -2.49 -0.22 -3.61
CA ILE A 57 -3.58 0.01 -2.68
C ILE A 57 -4.04 -1.35 -2.18
N ARG A 58 -4.38 -1.44 -0.89
CA ARG A 58 -4.92 -2.68 -0.34
C ARG A 58 -6.25 -3.01 -1.04
N PRO A 59 -6.46 -4.26 -1.46
CA PRO A 59 -7.67 -4.64 -2.17
C PRO A 59 -8.92 -4.42 -1.30
N GLU A 60 -8.80 -4.59 0.02
CA GLU A 60 -9.88 -4.39 1.00
C GLU A 60 -10.13 -2.92 1.36
N ALA A 61 -9.29 -1.98 0.89
CA ALA A 61 -9.44 -0.58 1.24
C ALA A 61 -10.70 0.00 0.60
N ASP A 62 -11.69 0.28 1.44
CA ASP A 62 -12.95 0.91 1.09
C ASP A 62 -13.12 2.25 1.80
N TRP A 63 -13.80 3.16 1.12
CA TRP A 63 -14.37 4.35 1.72
C TRP A 63 -15.52 3.96 2.66
N SER A 64 -15.78 4.80 3.66
CA SER A 64 -16.89 4.65 4.61
C SER A 64 -18.29 4.51 4.00
N ASN A 65 -18.47 4.90 2.73
CA ASN A 65 -19.72 4.70 1.99
C ASN A 65 -19.77 3.36 1.21
N GLY A 66 -18.79 2.48 1.42
CA GLY A 66 -18.68 1.15 0.83
C GLY A 66 -18.11 1.11 -0.59
N ARG A 67 -17.68 2.24 -1.15
CA ARG A 67 -16.98 2.25 -2.44
C ARG A 67 -15.50 1.90 -2.26
N PRO A 68 -14.87 1.18 -3.19
CA PRO A 68 -13.44 0.91 -3.12
C PRO A 68 -12.64 2.22 -3.18
N VAL A 69 -11.55 2.27 -2.41
CA VAL A 69 -10.48 3.25 -2.60
C VAL A 69 -9.66 2.83 -3.82
N THR A 70 -9.46 3.74 -4.75
CA THR A 70 -8.90 3.44 -6.08
C THR A 70 -7.70 4.32 -6.44
N ALA A 71 -6.95 3.94 -7.46
CA ALA A 71 -5.85 4.74 -8.02
C ALA A 71 -6.32 6.13 -8.46
N GLU A 72 -7.56 6.25 -8.93
CA GLU A 72 -8.20 7.52 -9.30
C GLU A 72 -8.32 8.48 -8.11
N ASP A 73 -8.59 7.98 -6.90
CA ASP A 73 -8.64 8.81 -5.69
C ASP A 73 -7.27 9.43 -5.38
N PHE A 74 -6.19 8.67 -5.57
CA PHE A 74 -4.83 9.18 -5.39
C PHE A 74 -4.44 10.19 -6.47
N ALA A 75 -4.78 9.93 -7.73
CA ALA A 75 -4.55 10.88 -8.82
C ALA A 75 -5.31 12.19 -8.60
N PHE A 76 -6.58 12.12 -8.17
CA PHE A 76 -7.38 13.27 -7.80
C PHE A 76 -6.75 14.05 -6.63
N THR A 77 -6.33 13.32 -5.58
CA THR A 77 -5.66 13.90 -4.42
C THR A 77 -4.39 14.66 -4.81
N TYR A 78 -3.55 14.06 -5.66
CA TYR A 78 -2.36 14.71 -6.18
C TYR A 78 -2.71 16.03 -6.87
N GLN A 79 -3.68 16.04 -7.78
CA GLN A 79 -4.12 17.26 -8.47
C GLN A 79 -4.63 18.33 -7.50
N ALA A 80 -5.38 17.93 -6.47
CA ALA A 80 -5.88 18.83 -5.44
C ALA A 80 -4.79 19.46 -4.58
N TYR A 81 -3.67 18.77 -4.34
CA TYR A 81 -2.52 19.33 -3.64
C TYR A 81 -1.61 20.14 -4.56
N ALA A 82 -1.30 19.63 -5.75
CA ALA A 82 -0.43 20.30 -6.73
C ALA A 82 -1.00 21.64 -7.22
N SER A 83 -2.32 21.82 -7.17
CA SER A 83 -3.00 23.08 -7.52
C SER A 83 -2.95 24.16 -6.42
N LYS A 84 -2.55 23.82 -5.19
CA LYS A 84 -2.47 24.80 -4.09
C LYS A 84 -1.14 25.54 -4.15
N GLN A 85 -1.16 26.74 -4.74
CA GLN A 85 0.03 27.58 -4.90
C GLN A 85 0.62 28.09 -3.58
N ASP A 86 -0.19 28.22 -2.52
CA ASP A 86 0.22 28.87 -1.26
C ASP A 86 0.61 27.88 -0.14
N GLN A 87 0.70 26.58 -0.45
CA GLN A 87 1.05 25.56 0.54
C GLN A 87 2.35 24.86 0.12
N PRO A 88 3.27 24.58 1.07
CA PRO A 88 4.44 23.78 0.77
C PRO A 88 3.99 22.42 0.22
N LEU A 89 4.44 22.10 -0.99
CA LEU A 89 4.02 20.90 -1.72
C LEU A 89 4.67 19.61 -1.20
N TRP A 90 5.58 19.69 -0.21
CA TRP A 90 6.17 18.54 0.50
C TRP A 90 6.54 17.33 -0.38
N GLY A 91 7.14 17.58 -1.55
CA GLY A 91 7.55 16.54 -2.50
C GLY A 91 6.55 16.28 -3.64
N TYR A 92 5.33 16.81 -3.59
CA TYR A 92 4.40 16.76 -4.73
C TYR A 92 4.90 17.59 -5.93
N ASP A 93 5.72 18.60 -5.69
CA ASP A 93 6.41 19.40 -6.71
C ASP A 93 7.45 18.60 -7.50
N LEU A 94 7.96 17.51 -6.93
CA LEU A 94 8.88 16.61 -7.60
C LEU A 94 8.17 15.63 -8.54
N VAL A 95 6.86 15.43 -8.38
CA VAL A 95 6.09 14.49 -9.20
C VAL A 95 5.88 15.07 -10.58
N THR A 96 6.42 14.40 -11.60
CA THR A 96 6.32 14.80 -13.01
C THR A 96 5.16 14.13 -13.74
N GLU A 97 4.77 12.93 -13.32
CA GLU A 97 3.68 12.17 -13.93
C GLU A 97 3.00 11.28 -12.88
N VAL A 98 1.68 11.13 -12.99
CA VAL A 98 0.89 10.11 -12.31
C VAL A 98 0.29 9.18 -13.37
N THR A 99 0.68 7.90 -13.34
CA THR A 99 0.19 6.89 -14.29
C THR A 99 -0.65 5.85 -13.54
N ILE A 100 -1.93 5.74 -13.89
CA ILE A 100 -2.80 4.68 -13.38
C ILE A 100 -2.48 3.40 -14.16
N ILE A 101 -2.12 2.33 -13.45
CA ILE A 101 -1.81 1.02 -14.03
C ILE A 101 -3.08 0.16 -14.02
N ASP A 102 -3.77 0.12 -12.88
CA ASP A 102 -5.06 -0.52 -12.67
C ASP A 102 -5.78 0.12 -11.48
N GLU A 103 -6.99 -0.35 -11.15
CA GLU A 103 -7.84 0.21 -10.10
C GLU A 103 -7.15 0.31 -8.72
N LYS A 104 -6.21 -0.59 -8.40
CA LYS A 104 -5.51 -0.63 -7.10
C LYS A 104 -4.01 -0.33 -7.23
N THR A 105 -3.54 0.10 -8.40
CA THR A 105 -2.12 0.31 -8.65
C THR A 105 -1.89 1.57 -9.48
N PHE A 106 -1.02 2.44 -8.98
CA PHE A 106 -0.55 3.61 -9.73
C PHE A 106 0.95 3.83 -9.54
N ARG A 107 1.53 4.60 -10.46
CA ARG A 107 2.93 4.97 -10.47
C ARG A 107 3.06 6.50 -10.40
N LEU A 108 3.99 6.97 -9.58
CA LEU A 108 4.49 8.34 -9.63
C LEU A 108 5.85 8.35 -10.31
N ALA A 109 6.03 9.22 -11.30
CA ALA A 109 7.33 9.62 -11.80
C ALA A 109 7.82 10.87 -11.05
N LEU A 110 9.12 10.92 -10.73
CA LEU A 110 9.73 12.02 -10.01
C LEU A 110 10.93 12.57 -10.77
N SER A 111 11.13 13.89 -10.68
CA SER A 111 12.28 14.60 -11.24
C SER A 111 13.60 14.26 -10.53
N GLU A 112 13.53 13.86 -9.25
CA GLU A 112 14.67 13.48 -8.42
C GLU A 112 14.30 12.43 -7.34
N VAL A 113 15.30 11.87 -6.65
CA VAL A 113 15.07 10.97 -5.53
C VAL A 113 14.36 11.71 -4.40
N PHE A 114 13.25 11.15 -3.92
CA PHE A 114 12.56 11.66 -2.74
C PHE A 114 12.56 10.63 -1.59
N PRO A 115 13.51 10.69 -0.65
CA PRO A 115 13.61 9.71 0.45
C PRO A 115 12.38 9.70 1.37
N ALA A 116 11.70 10.84 1.50
CA ALA A 116 10.52 11.01 2.33
C ALA A 116 9.22 10.61 1.62
N TRP A 117 9.25 9.82 0.55
CA TRP A 117 8.06 9.43 -0.23
C TRP A 117 6.86 8.92 0.57
N ARG A 118 7.09 8.33 1.75
CA ARG A 118 6.03 7.86 2.66
C ARG A 118 5.18 8.99 3.25
N THR A 119 5.64 10.24 3.17
CA THR A 119 4.91 11.42 3.61
C THR A 119 4.00 11.98 2.51
N LEU A 120 4.10 11.48 1.27
CA LEU A 120 3.11 11.75 0.23
C LEU A 120 1.79 11.08 0.61
N PHE A 121 0.68 11.70 0.20
CA PHE A 121 -0.68 11.27 0.54
C PHE A 121 -0.93 11.14 2.05
N PRO A 122 -0.63 12.18 2.86
CA PRO A 122 -0.97 12.15 4.29
C PRO A 122 -2.49 12.08 4.50
N VAL A 123 -3.26 12.57 3.53
CA VAL A 123 -4.71 12.42 3.39
C VAL A 123 -5.00 12.08 1.95
N VAL A 124 -5.88 11.11 1.72
CA VAL A 124 -6.45 10.78 0.41
C VAL A 124 -7.86 11.34 0.37
N LEU A 125 -8.22 11.99 -0.74
CA LEU A 125 -9.54 12.56 -0.99
C LEU A 125 -10.36 11.62 -1.89
N PRO A 126 -11.67 11.45 -1.64
CA PRO A 126 -12.53 10.64 -2.49
C PRO A 126 -12.85 11.39 -3.79
N ALA A 127 -12.34 10.91 -4.92
CA ALA A 127 -12.59 11.51 -6.24
C ALA A 127 -14.08 11.53 -6.58
N HIS A 128 -14.86 10.55 -6.08
CA HIS A 128 -16.30 10.48 -6.31
C HIS A 128 -17.14 11.39 -5.42
N ALA A 129 -16.58 11.92 -4.33
CA ALA A 129 -17.28 12.75 -3.37
C ALA A 129 -16.36 13.83 -2.77
N PRO A 130 -15.70 14.67 -3.62
CA PRO A 130 -14.56 15.49 -3.21
C PRO A 130 -14.88 16.59 -2.19
N SER A 131 -16.16 16.88 -1.99
CA SER A 131 -16.63 17.90 -1.04
C SER A 131 -17.47 17.32 0.09
N ASP A 132 -17.63 15.99 0.17
CA ASP A 132 -18.39 15.36 1.25
C ASP A 132 -17.46 15.01 2.43
N PRO A 133 -17.51 15.76 3.54
CA PRO A 133 -16.65 15.51 4.69
C PRO A 133 -17.03 14.23 5.47
N ARG A 134 -18.15 13.59 5.13
CA ARG A 134 -18.59 12.34 5.76
C ARG A 134 -17.96 11.11 5.12
N VAL A 135 -17.40 11.24 3.91
CA VAL A 135 -16.73 10.15 3.21
C VAL A 135 -15.25 10.12 3.59
N THR A 136 -14.91 9.26 4.55
CA THR A 136 -13.53 9.04 5.02
C THR A 136 -13.02 7.64 4.67
N SER A 137 -11.71 7.46 4.58
CA SER A 137 -11.00 6.17 4.41
C SER A 137 -10.36 5.67 5.73
N GLY A 138 -10.55 6.42 6.82
CA GLY A 138 -9.97 6.14 8.12
C GLY A 138 -10.92 5.37 9.07
N PRO A 139 -10.47 5.14 10.32
CA PRO A 139 -11.20 4.36 11.32
C PRO A 139 -12.45 5.05 11.88
N PHE A 140 -12.63 6.35 11.64
CA PHE A 140 -13.78 7.13 12.11
C PHE A 140 -14.42 7.93 10.98
N VAL A 141 -15.73 8.12 11.09
CA VAL A 141 -16.56 8.95 10.21
C VAL A 141 -17.26 10.04 11.01
N MET A 142 -17.49 11.19 10.38
CA MET A 142 -18.24 12.28 10.98
C MET A 142 -19.71 11.87 11.20
N ALA A 143 -20.13 11.83 12.46
CA ALA A 143 -21.50 11.52 12.84
C ALA A 143 -22.32 12.80 12.91
N ASP A 144 -21.81 13.80 13.63
CA ASP A 144 -22.51 15.06 13.90
C ASP A 144 -21.52 16.23 14.03
N ALA A 145 -22.01 17.44 13.75
CA ALA A 145 -21.24 18.67 13.87
C ALA A 145 -22.15 19.82 14.35
N ALA A 146 -21.79 20.38 15.50
CA ALA A 146 -22.36 21.57 16.11
C ALA A 146 -21.29 22.67 16.21
N PRO A 147 -21.66 23.94 16.46
CA PRO A 147 -20.69 25.03 16.57
C PRO A 147 -19.58 24.80 17.60
N ASP A 148 -19.89 24.11 18.70
CA ASP A 148 -19.00 23.84 19.85
C ASP A 148 -18.60 22.36 19.97
N ALA A 149 -19.01 21.50 19.04
CA ALA A 149 -18.73 20.08 19.14
C ALA A 149 -18.70 19.35 17.80
N VAL A 150 -17.78 18.40 17.66
CA VAL A 150 -17.76 17.45 16.56
C VAL A 150 -17.83 16.04 17.13
N VAL A 151 -18.75 15.23 16.61
CA VAL A 151 -18.88 13.82 16.97
C VAL A 151 -18.45 12.97 15.79
N VAL A 152 -17.54 12.04 16.06
CA VAL A 152 -17.16 11.00 15.11
C VAL A 152 -17.50 9.64 15.69
N ARG A 153 -17.86 8.70 14.82
CA ARG A 153 -18.15 7.31 15.20
C ARG A 153 -17.26 6.36 14.43
N ARG A 154 -17.07 5.14 14.95
CA ARG A 154 -16.32 4.10 14.25
C ARG A 154 -16.87 3.90 12.84
N ASN A 155 -15.95 3.86 11.89
CA ASN A 155 -16.24 3.48 10.52
C ASN A 155 -16.39 1.97 10.44
N SER A 156 -17.62 1.47 10.28
CA SER A 156 -17.89 0.03 10.14
C SER A 156 -17.33 -0.57 8.85
N ALA A 157 -16.97 0.25 7.86
CA ALA A 157 -16.34 -0.19 6.62
C ALA A 157 -14.80 -0.05 6.68
N TYR A 158 -14.21 0.24 7.83
CA TYR A 158 -12.76 0.33 7.94
C TYR A 158 -12.13 -1.05 7.75
N TRP A 159 -11.22 -1.13 6.77
CA TRP A 159 -10.67 -2.39 6.27
C TRP A 159 -9.70 -3.09 7.22
N ALA A 160 -9.12 -2.36 8.17
CA ALA A 160 -8.09 -2.93 9.03
C ALA A 160 -8.71 -3.54 10.29
N GLU A 161 -8.31 -4.76 10.64
CA GLU A 161 -8.66 -5.39 11.93
C GLU A 161 -7.71 -4.95 13.06
N LYS A 162 -6.51 -4.52 12.68
CA LYS A 162 -5.42 -4.08 13.55
C LYS A 162 -4.85 -2.79 13.00
N ASP A 163 -4.25 -1.99 13.86
CA ASP A 163 -3.53 -0.78 13.45
C ASP A 163 -2.46 -1.16 12.39
N PRO A 164 -2.54 -0.61 11.16
CA PRO A 164 -1.61 -0.98 10.09
C PRO A 164 -0.16 -0.60 10.35
N LEU A 165 0.12 0.32 11.27
CA LEU A 165 1.45 0.80 11.63
C LEU A 165 2.02 0.01 12.80
N SER A 166 1.24 -0.22 13.85
CA SER A 166 1.72 -0.89 15.08
C SER A 166 1.42 -2.39 15.12
N GLY A 167 0.42 -2.88 14.39
CA GLY A 167 -0.07 -4.25 14.45
C GLY A 167 -0.90 -4.56 15.70
N GLU A 168 -1.17 -3.56 16.54
CA GLU A 168 -2.00 -3.71 17.73
C GLU A 168 -3.48 -3.82 17.36
N PRO A 169 -4.32 -4.47 18.20
CA PRO A 169 -5.77 -4.44 18.04
C PRO A 169 -6.25 -3.00 17.91
N LEU A 170 -7.23 -2.76 17.03
CA LEU A 170 -7.93 -1.49 17.06
C LEU A 170 -8.60 -1.33 18.43
N GLY A 171 -8.44 -0.15 19.04
CA GLY A 171 -9.13 0.17 20.29
C GLY A 171 -10.65 0.03 20.15
N ASP A 172 -11.35 -0.12 21.28
CA ASP A 172 -12.81 -0.36 21.39
C ASP A 172 -13.66 0.93 21.41
N VAL A 173 -13.04 2.08 21.14
CA VAL A 173 -13.71 3.37 21.08
C VAL A 173 -14.70 3.44 19.91
N GLU A 174 -15.99 3.40 20.21
CA GLU A 174 -17.06 3.50 19.20
C GLU A 174 -17.42 4.92 18.80
N THR A 175 -17.27 5.88 19.71
CA THR A 175 -17.64 7.29 19.48
C THR A 175 -16.65 8.19 20.19
N LEU A 176 -16.21 9.24 19.50
CA LEU A 176 -15.43 10.33 20.06
C LEU A 176 -16.23 11.62 19.89
N ARG A 177 -16.28 12.41 20.96
CA ARG A 177 -16.86 13.75 20.96
C ARG A 177 -15.75 14.75 21.29
N PHE A 178 -15.40 15.55 20.30
CA PHE A 178 -14.54 16.71 20.46
C PHE A 178 -15.42 17.89 20.87
N VAL A 179 -15.06 18.57 21.96
CA VAL A 179 -15.81 19.71 22.50
C VAL A 179 -14.87 20.90 22.54
N ASP A 180 -15.31 22.02 21.98
CA ASP A 180 -14.67 23.32 22.14
C ASP A 180 -15.26 23.99 23.40
N PRO A 181 -14.44 24.28 24.43
CA PRO A 181 -14.94 24.93 25.64
C PRO A 181 -15.32 26.41 25.45
N GLY A 182 -14.98 27.03 24.31
CA GLY A 182 -15.24 28.45 24.01
C GLY A 182 -14.07 29.38 24.30
#